data_AF-Q9FUP2-F1
#
_entry.id   AF-Q9FUP2-F1
#
_cell.length_a   1.000
_cell.length_b   1.000
_cell.length_c   1.000
_cell.angle_alpha   90.00
_cell.angle_beta   90.00
_cell.angle_gamma   90.00
#
_symmetry.space_group_name_H-M   'P 1'
#
loop_
_entity.id
_entity.type
_entity.pdbx_description
1 polymer ?
#
loop_
_entity_poly.entity_id
_entity_poly.type
_entity_poly.pdbx_seq_one_letter_code
_entity_poly.pdbx_strand_id
1 'polypeptide(L)'
;SFNGEEIYAPFKSILPMVNPDDVVFGGWDISNMNLADAMARAKVFDIDLQMQLRPYMESMVPLPGIYDPDFIAANQGSRANNVIKGTKKEQIDQIIKDIREFKENNKVDRVVVLWTANTERYSSVAVGFNDTMENLFASVDRNEAEISPSTLYAIACILENVPFIN
;
A
#
# COMPACT_ATOMS: atom_id res chain seq x y z
N SER A 1 -27.53 -19.02 25.43
CA SER A 1 -28.82 -19.48 24.88
C SER A 1 -29.95 -18.71 25.54
N PHE A 2 -30.98 -18.34 24.81
CA PHE A 2 -32.26 -17.88 25.36
C PHE A 2 -33.25 -19.00 25.10
N ASN A 3 -33.87 -19.55 26.14
CA ASN A 3 -34.76 -20.72 26.02
C ASN A 3 -34.15 -21.95 25.32
N GLY A 4 -32.83 -22.16 25.41
CA GLY A 4 -32.17 -23.33 24.81
C GLY A 4 -31.72 -23.16 23.35
N GLU A 5 -32.00 -22.01 22.72
CA GLU A 5 -31.56 -21.72 21.35
C GLU A 5 -30.24 -20.93 21.30
N GLU A 6 -29.45 -21.16 20.25
CA GLU A 6 -28.23 -20.39 19.97
C GLU A 6 -28.58 -18.97 19.52
N ILE A 7 -27.86 -17.99 20.06
CA ILE A 7 -28.06 -16.58 19.72
C ILE A 7 -26.85 -16.11 18.92
N TYR A 8 -27.13 -15.53 17.77
CA TYR A 8 -26.13 -14.95 16.89
C TYR A 8 -26.25 -13.42 16.93
N ALA A 9 -25.11 -12.75 16.90
CA ALA A 9 -25.02 -11.30 16.80
C ALA A 9 -23.99 -10.93 15.73
N PRO A 10 -24.18 -9.83 14.99
CA PRO A 10 -23.15 -9.30 14.10
C PRO A 10 -21.84 -9.07 14.87
N PHE A 11 -20.70 -9.46 14.30
CA PHE A 11 -19.41 -9.34 14.99
C PHE A 11 -19.11 -7.90 15.46
N LYS A 12 -19.43 -6.91 14.63
CA LYS A 12 -19.29 -5.48 14.94
C LYS A 12 -20.19 -4.96 16.07
N SER A 13 -21.21 -5.72 16.49
CA SER A 13 -22.06 -5.32 17.61
C SER A 13 -21.51 -5.75 18.97
N ILE A 14 -20.40 -6.49 19.00
CA ILE A 14 -19.74 -6.93 20.23
C ILE A 14 -18.88 -5.81 20.81
N LEU A 15 -18.11 -5.10 19.97
CA LEU A 15 -17.29 -3.93 20.32
C LEU A 15 -17.33 -2.89 19.19
N PRO A 16 -17.14 -1.59 19.48
CA PRO A 16 -17.07 -0.56 18.45
C PRO A 16 -15.96 -0.85 17.43
N MET A 17 -16.33 -0.88 16.15
CA MET A 17 -15.43 -1.08 15.01
C MET A 17 -15.69 0.00 13.97
N VAL A 18 -14.65 0.36 13.21
CA VAL A 18 -14.77 1.31 12.10
C VAL A 18 -15.71 0.74 11.03
N ASN A 19 -16.63 1.56 10.53
CA ASN A 19 -17.45 1.21 9.38
C ASN A 19 -16.65 1.47 8.09
N PRO A 20 -16.64 0.57 7.09
CA PRO A 20 -15.98 0.84 5.82
C PRO A 20 -16.42 2.14 5.12
N ASP A 21 -17.65 2.60 5.36
CA ASP A 21 -18.15 3.88 4.82
C ASP A 21 -17.38 5.10 5.35
N ASP A 22 -16.69 4.97 6.48
CA ASP A 22 -15.89 6.03 7.11
C ASP A 22 -14.40 5.98 6.68
N VAL A 23 -14.03 5.06 5.78
CA VAL A 23 -12.64 4.88 5.33
C VAL A 23 -12.35 5.79 4.14
N VAL A 24 -11.30 6.61 4.26
CA VAL A 24 -10.75 7.40 3.16
C VAL A 24 -9.62 6.61 2.49
N PHE A 25 -9.69 6.47 1.17
CA PHE A 25 -8.72 5.72 0.39
C PHE A 25 -7.70 6.63 -0.31
N GLY A 26 -6.43 6.24 -0.21
CA GLY A 26 -5.31 6.74 -0.99
C GLY A 26 -4.34 5.59 -1.28
N GLY A 27 -3.23 5.86 -1.94
CA GLY A 27 -2.19 4.84 -2.14
C GLY A 27 -1.33 5.09 -3.36
N TRP A 28 -0.46 4.12 -3.63
CA TRP A 28 0.56 4.18 -4.67
C TRP A 28 0.38 3.06 -5.68
N ASP A 29 0.67 3.32 -6.95
CA ASP A 29 0.79 2.30 -7.99
C ASP A 29 1.87 2.74 -8.97
N ILE A 30 2.64 1.77 -9.49
CA ILE A 30 3.62 2.00 -10.54
C ILE A 30 2.96 2.43 -11.87
N SER A 31 1.64 2.31 -11.98
CA SER A 31 0.79 2.80 -13.07
C SER A 31 0.01 4.04 -12.65
N ASN A 32 0.02 5.09 -13.47
CA ASN A 32 -0.79 6.30 -13.26
C ASN A 32 -2.25 6.17 -13.75
N MET A 33 -2.73 4.95 -13.99
CA MET A 33 -4.11 4.72 -14.43
C MET A 33 -5.08 5.12 -13.32
N ASN A 34 -6.03 6.02 -13.61
CA ASN A 34 -7.08 6.38 -12.65
C ASN A 34 -7.93 5.16 -12.28
N LEU A 35 -8.62 5.22 -11.14
CA LEU A 35 -9.35 4.07 -10.62
C LEU A 35 -10.56 3.67 -11.48
N ALA A 36 -11.17 4.58 -12.25
CA ALA A 36 -12.26 4.22 -13.16
C ALA A 36 -11.77 3.33 -14.32
N ASP A 37 -10.63 3.68 -14.93
CA ASP A 37 -10.04 2.89 -16.01
C ASP A 37 -9.37 1.63 -15.44
N ALA A 38 -8.83 1.68 -14.22
CA ALA A 38 -8.31 0.50 -13.52
C ALA A 38 -9.42 -0.52 -13.22
N MET A 39 -10.61 -0.05 -12.85
CA MET A 39 -11.80 -0.88 -12.65
C MET A 39 -12.21 -1.59 -13.94
N ALA A 40 -12.24 -0.87 -15.07
CA ALA A 40 -12.50 -1.46 -16.39
C ALA A 40 -11.43 -2.49 -16.79
N ARG A 41 -10.15 -2.20 -16.52
CA ARG A 41 -9.03 -3.13 -16.73
C ARG A 41 -9.17 -4.40 -15.88
N ALA A 42 -9.60 -4.27 -14.63
CA ALA A 42 -9.71 -5.36 -13.68
C ALA A 42 -10.85 -6.34 -13.98
N LYS A 43 -11.93 -5.86 -14.64
CA LYS A 43 -13.09 -6.69 -15.04
C LYS A 43 -13.74 -7.45 -13.87
N VAL A 44 -13.81 -6.82 -12.70
CA VAL A 44 -14.40 -7.41 -11.50
C VAL A 44 -15.88 -7.04 -11.38
N PHE A 45 -16.22 -5.76 -11.53
CA PHE A 45 -17.60 -5.28 -11.44
C PHE A 45 -18.34 -5.37 -12.78
N ASP A 46 -19.66 -5.53 -12.72
CA ASP A 46 -20.54 -5.42 -13.89
C ASP A 46 -20.49 -4.02 -14.50
N ILE A 47 -20.67 -3.94 -15.82
CA ILE A 47 -20.53 -2.70 -16.60
C ILE A 47 -21.44 -1.58 -16.07
N ASP A 48 -22.68 -1.90 -15.71
CA ASP A 48 -23.64 -0.91 -15.21
C ASP A 48 -23.17 -0.27 -13.90
N LEU A 49 -22.54 -1.05 -13.02
CA LEU A 49 -21.94 -0.53 -11.79
C LEU A 49 -20.70 0.32 -12.09
N GLN A 50 -19.87 -0.10 -13.05
CA GLN A 50 -18.71 0.69 -13.47
C GLN A 50 -19.13 2.08 -13.99
N MET A 51 -20.21 2.14 -14.77
CA MET A 51 -20.76 3.41 -15.28
C MET A 51 -21.26 4.31 -14.14
N GLN A 52 -21.91 3.74 -13.13
CA GLN A 52 -22.38 4.49 -11.95
C GLN A 52 -21.22 5.00 -11.09
N LEU A 53 -20.14 4.24 -10.95
CA LEU A 53 -18.99 4.60 -10.13
C LEU A 53 -17.99 5.53 -10.82
N ARG A 54 -17.98 5.58 -12.15
CA ARG A 54 -17.01 6.39 -12.93
C ARG A 54 -16.86 7.83 -12.44
N PRO A 55 -17.93 8.62 -12.19
CA PRO A 55 -17.80 10.01 -11.75
C PRO A 55 -17.07 10.17 -10.40
N TYR A 56 -17.05 9.13 -9.57
CA TYR A 56 -16.37 9.13 -8.27
C TYR A 56 -14.93 8.64 -8.35
N MET A 57 -14.60 7.82 -9.36
CA MET A 57 -13.32 7.12 -9.45
C MET A 57 -12.36 7.70 -10.50
N GLU A 58 -12.85 8.47 -11.47
CA GLU A 58 -12.03 9.00 -12.56
C GLU A 58 -11.00 10.04 -12.11
N SER A 59 -11.29 10.77 -11.03
CA SER A 59 -10.37 11.74 -10.43
C SER A 59 -9.37 11.08 -9.46
N MET A 60 -9.56 9.81 -9.12
CA MET A 60 -8.68 9.09 -8.20
C MET A 60 -7.50 8.50 -8.98
N VAL A 61 -6.36 9.17 -8.92
CA VAL A 61 -5.10 8.72 -9.55
C VAL A 61 -4.11 8.31 -8.45
N PRO A 62 -3.53 7.09 -8.52
CA PRO A 62 -2.53 6.65 -7.53
C PRO A 62 -1.29 7.55 -7.51
N LEU A 63 -0.70 7.71 -6.33
CA LEU A 63 0.61 8.33 -6.18
C LEU A 63 1.70 7.47 -6.87
N PRO A 64 2.84 8.06 -7.28
CA PRO A 64 3.95 7.29 -7.84
C PRO A 64 4.45 6.23 -6.87
N GLY A 65 4.61 4.99 -7.32
CA GLY A 65 5.10 3.89 -6.48
C GLY A 65 6.61 3.67 -6.57
N ILE A 66 7.19 2.94 -5.62
CA ILE A 66 8.55 2.41 -5.74
C ILE A 66 8.53 1.21 -6.69
N TYR A 67 9.39 1.22 -7.72
CA TYR A 67 9.52 0.14 -8.69
C TYR A 67 10.95 -0.37 -8.73
N ASP A 68 11.10 -1.68 -8.52
CA ASP A 68 12.36 -2.40 -8.73
C ASP A 68 12.08 -3.61 -9.65
N PRO A 69 12.57 -3.60 -10.90
CA PRO A 69 12.31 -4.67 -11.86
C PRO A 69 12.87 -6.01 -11.43
N ASP A 70 13.87 -6.04 -10.55
CA ASP A 70 14.49 -7.29 -10.11
C ASP A 70 13.65 -8.01 -9.06
N PHE A 71 12.67 -7.33 -8.45
CA PHE A 71 11.78 -7.91 -7.44
C PHE A 71 10.48 -8.47 -7.99
N ILE A 72 10.06 -8.08 -9.20
CA ILE A 72 8.79 -8.52 -9.80
C ILE A 72 9.00 -9.07 -11.21
N ALA A 73 7.96 -9.65 -11.81
CA ALA A 73 8.05 -10.22 -13.15
C ALA A 73 8.40 -9.15 -14.20
N ALA A 74 9.35 -9.46 -15.10
CA ALA A 74 9.83 -8.55 -16.14
C ALA A 74 8.71 -8.01 -17.08
N ASN A 75 7.58 -8.72 -17.17
CA ASN A 75 6.42 -8.27 -17.95
C ASN A 75 5.69 -7.06 -17.35
N GLN A 76 6.04 -6.61 -16.13
CA GLN A 76 5.47 -5.42 -15.52
C GLN A 76 6.13 -4.11 -16.00
N GLY A 77 7.26 -4.17 -16.72
CA GLY A 77 8.01 -2.98 -17.13
C GLY A 77 7.20 -1.97 -17.95
N SER A 78 6.29 -2.43 -18.82
CA SER A 78 5.42 -1.52 -19.60
C SER A 78 4.32 -0.85 -18.76
N ARG A 79 4.00 -1.39 -17.57
CA ARG A 79 3.03 -0.81 -16.63
C ARG A 79 3.65 0.30 -15.78
N ALA A 80 4.96 0.25 -15.55
CA ALA A 80 5.69 1.14 -14.67
C ALA A 80 5.94 2.53 -15.29
N ASN A 81 4.91 3.39 -15.29
CA ASN A 81 5.00 4.77 -15.79
C ASN A 81 4.84 5.85 -14.69
N ASN A 82 4.69 5.43 -13.43
CA ASN A 82 4.41 6.28 -12.27
C ASN A 82 5.31 5.89 -11.10
N VAL A 83 6.58 6.30 -11.14
CA VAL A 83 7.63 5.74 -10.27
C VAL A 83 8.36 6.82 -9.47
N ILE A 84 8.56 6.57 -8.18
CA ILE A 84 9.46 7.35 -7.31
C ILE A 84 10.90 7.01 -7.67
N LYS A 85 11.66 8.04 -8.05
CA LYS A 85 13.08 7.92 -8.42
C LYS A 85 13.98 8.28 -7.24
N GLY A 86 15.27 8.00 -7.39
CA GLY A 86 16.29 8.31 -6.39
C GLY A 86 16.81 7.06 -5.70
N THR A 87 17.60 7.29 -4.67
CA THR A 87 18.12 6.28 -3.75
C THR A 87 16.98 5.68 -2.91
N LYS A 88 17.22 4.51 -2.32
CA LYS A 88 16.27 3.84 -1.42
C LYS A 88 15.89 4.73 -0.23
N LYS A 89 16.83 5.55 0.25
CA LYS A 89 16.58 6.53 1.30
C LYS A 89 15.62 7.64 0.85
N GLU A 90 15.87 8.24 -0.32
CA GLU A 90 14.97 9.27 -0.89
C GLU A 90 13.57 8.71 -1.16
N GLN A 91 13.49 7.43 -1.56
CA GLN A 91 12.21 6.74 -1.74
C GLN A 91 11.45 6.58 -0.40
N ILE A 92 12.13 6.17 0.68
CA ILE A 92 11.53 6.12 2.02
C ILE A 92 11.05 7.51 2.45
N ASP A 93 11.87 8.54 2.28
CA ASP A 93 11.54 9.92 2.64
C ASP A 93 10.30 10.42 1.87
N GLN A 94 10.16 10.04 0.60
CA GLN A 94 8.97 10.35 -0.20
C GLN A 94 7.71 9.63 0.35
N ILE A 95 7.79 8.35 0.70
CA ILE A 95 6.64 7.63 1.29
C ILE A 95 6.24 8.24 2.64
N ILE A 96 7.21 8.61 3.48
CA ILE A 96 6.96 9.31 4.74
C ILE A 96 6.22 10.63 4.50
N LYS A 97 6.68 11.42 3.53
CA LYS A 97 6.04 12.67 3.13
C LYS A 97 4.60 12.42 2.67
N ASP A 98 4.39 11.45 1.80
CA ASP A 98 3.07 11.12 1.25
C ASP A 98 2.08 10.69 2.35
N ILE A 99 2.53 9.90 3.33
CA ILE A 99 1.72 9.51 4.50
C ILE A 99 1.29 10.74 5.31
N ARG A 100 2.21 11.67 5.56
CA ARG A 100 1.93 12.90 6.32
C ARG A 100 0.96 13.82 5.59
N GLU A 101 1.20 14.05 4.30
CA GLU A 101 0.33 14.87 3.45
C GLU A 101 -1.07 14.25 3.31
N PHE A 102 -1.16 12.92 3.15
CA PHE A 102 -2.44 12.22 3.15
C PHE A 102 -3.21 12.45 4.46
N LYS A 103 -2.52 12.34 5.60
CA LYS A 103 -3.11 12.55 6.92
C LYS A 103 -3.63 13.99 7.08
N GLU A 104 -2.82 14.98 6.71
CA GLU A 104 -3.14 16.40 6.82
C GLU A 104 -4.31 16.80 5.89
N ASN A 105 -4.24 16.41 4.62
CA ASN A 105 -5.22 16.78 3.60
C ASN A 105 -6.61 16.18 3.87
N ASN A 106 -6.64 14.94 4.38
CA ASN A 106 -7.89 14.22 4.66
C ASN A 106 -8.38 14.36 6.09
N LYS A 107 -7.60 15.02 6.96
CA LYS A 107 -7.93 15.26 8.38
C LYS A 107 -8.27 13.97 9.14
N VAL A 108 -7.49 12.91 8.89
CA VAL A 108 -7.67 11.61 9.54
C VAL A 108 -6.70 11.46 10.72
N ASP A 109 -7.17 10.86 11.81
CA ASP A 109 -6.33 10.64 13.00
C ASP A 109 -5.43 9.41 12.88
N ARG A 110 -5.91 8.40 12.14
CA ARG A 110 -5.28 7.08 11.98
C ARG A 110 -5.10 6.77 10.50
N VAL A 111 -3.98 6.14 10.19
CA VAL A 111 -3.64 5.61 8.88
C VAL A 111 -3.24 4.16 9.06
N VAL A 112 -3.56 3.31 8.10
CA VAL A 112 -3.07 1.94 7.96
C VAL A 112 -2.59 1.79 6.53
N VAL A 113 -1.43 1.20 6.32
CA VAL A 113 -0.90 0.88 4.99
C VAL A 113 -1.00 -0.63 4.79
N LEU A 114 -1.53 -1.03 3.64
CA LEU A 114 -1.72 -2.43 3.27
C LEU A 114 -1.15 -2.68 1.88
N TRP A 115 -0.27 -3.67 1.77
CA TRP A 115 0.40 -4.04 0.53
C TRP A 115 -0.48 -4.98 -0.30
N THR A 116 -1.12 -4.45 -1.36
CA THR A 116 -1.84 -5.25 -2.36
C THR A 116 -1.19 -5.19 -3.75
N ALA A 117 0.12 -4.98 -3.81
CA ALA A 117 0.83 -4.90 -5.08
C ALA A 117 1.19 -6.30 -5.61
N ASN A 118 1.96 -6.35 -6.69
CA ASN A 118 2.48 -7.61 -7.23
C ASN A 118 3.30 -8.36 -6.16
N THR A 119 3.22 -9.69 -6.19
CA THR A 119 4.09 -10.54 -5.37
C THR A 119 5.55 -10.34 -5.78
N GLU A 120 6.38 -9.99 -4.80
CA GLU A 120 7.82 -9.88 -4.97
C GLU A 120 8.49 -11.25 -4.78
N ARG A 121 9.66 -11.45 -5.40
CA ARG A 121 10.56 -12.54 -4.98
C ARG A 121 11.03 -12.28 -3.54
N TYR A 122 11.48 -13.34 -2.88
CA TYR A 122 12.11 -13.21 -1.57
C TYR A 122 13.43 -12.41 -1.67
N SER A 123 13.66 -11.54 -0.69
CA SER A 123 14.98 -11.01 -0.38
C SER A 123 15.80 -12.05 0.37
N SER A 124 17.10 -12.09 0.10
CA SER A 124 18.06 -12.87 0.88
C SER A 124 18.20 -12.30 2.28
N VAL A 125 18.25 -13.17 3.30
CA VAL A 125 18.51 -12.79 4.69
C VAL A 125 19.95 -13.14 5.04
N ALA A 126 20.74 -12.17 5.47
CA ALA A 126 22.16 -12.35 5.74
C ALA A 126 22.65 -11.53 6.95
N VAL A 127 23.62 -12.09 7.67
CA VAL A 127 24.28 -11.43 8.81
C VAL A 127 25.03 -10.19 8.31
N GLY A 128 24.87 -9.06 9.01
CA GLY A 128 25.48 -7.80 8.61
C GLY A 128 24.73 -7.05 7.49
N PHE A 129 23.58 -7.56 7.04
CA PHE A 129 22.81 -6.98 5.93
C PHE A 129 21.42 -6.51 6.38
N ASN A 130 20.56 -7.44 6.78
CA ASN A 130 19.16 -7.20 7.15
C ASN A 130 18.71 -8.02 8.38
N ASP A 131 19.69 -8.47 9.17
CA ASP A 131 19.52 -9.27 10.38
C ASP A 131 19.27 -8.43 11.64
N THR A 132 19.64 -7.16 11.63
CA THR A 132 19.41 -6.19 12.70
C THR A 132 18.84 -4.89 12.15
N MET A 133 18.27 -4.07 13.03
CA MET A 133 17.79 -2.73 12.67
C MET A 133 18.93 -1.89 12.10
N GLU A 134 20.07 -1.84 12.79
CA GLU A 134 21.23 -1.03 12.40
C GLU A 134 21.77 -1.46 11.04
N ASN A 135 21.89 -2.76 10.80
CA ASN A 135 22.37 -3.29 9.52
C ASN A 135 21.39 -2.98 8.39
N LEU A 136 20.07 -3.13 8.63
CA LEU A 136 19.05 -2.83 7.62
C LEU A 136 19.10 -1.35 7.19
N PHE A 137 19.16 -0.42 8.15
CA PHE A 137 19.27 1.01 7.84
C PHE A 137 20.59 1.35 7.14
N ALA A 138 21.71 0.74 7.56
CA ALA A 138 22.99 0.92 6.88
C ALA A 138 22.96 0.37 5.44
N SER A 139 22.23 -0.71 5.18
CA SER A 139 22.04 -1.29 3.84
C SER A 139 21.17 -0.40 2.95
N VAL A 140 20.16 0.25 3.51
CA VAL A 140 19.37 1.30 2.83
C VAL A 140 20.27 2.49 2.46
N ASP A 141 21.08 2.98 3.40
CA ASP A 141 21.99 4.11 3.17
C ASP A 141 23.05 3.80 2.09
N ARG A 142 23.50 2.54 1.98
CA ARG A 142 24.39 2.06 0.92
C ARG A 142 23.68 1.74 -0.40
N ASN A 143 22.35 1.88 -0.46
CA ASN A 143 21.53 1.59 -1.63
C ASN A 143 21.69 0.15 -2.15
N GLU A 144 21.80 -0.81 -1.24
CA GLU A 144 22.03 -2.22 -1.56
C GLU A 144 20.89 -2.81 -2.38
N ALA A 145 21.21 -3.58 -3.43
CA ALA A 145 20.22 -4.09 -4.38
C ALA A 145 19.18 -5.03 -3.76
N GLU A 146 19.55 -5.80 -2.74
CA GLU A 146 18.70 -6.85 -2.16
C GLU A 146 17.67 -6.33 -1.12
N ILE A 147 17.37 -5.02 -1.16
CA ILE A 147 16.30 -4.38 -0.37
C ILE A 147 15.10 -4.13 -1.28
N SER A 148 14.01 -4.87 -1.03
CA SER A 148 12.80 -4.82 -1.85
C SER A 148 12.01 -3.52 -1.69
N PRO A 149 11.18 -3.13 -2.68
CA PRO A 149 10.21 -2.06 -2.52
C PRO A 149 9.31 -2.24 -1.28
N SER A 150 8.73 -3.42 -1.05
CA SER A 150 7.90 -3.66 0.16
C SER A 150 8.65 -3.39 1.46
N THR A 151 9.95 -3.68 1.53
CA THR A 151 10.80 -3.35 2.69
C THR A 151 10.87 -1.84 2.92
N LEU A 152 10.97 -1.04 1.86
CA LEU A 152 11.03 0.42 1.96
C LEU A 152 9.70 1.00 2.46
N TYR A 153 8.56 0.50 1.99
CA TYR A 153 7.26 0.90 2.54
C TYR A 153 7.11 0.50 4.01
N ALA A 154 7.53 -0.70 4.39
CA ALA A 154 7.48 -1.16 5.77
C ALA A 154 8.33 -0.26 6.69
N ILE A 155 9.55 0.10 6.28
CA ILE A 155 10.41 1.03 7.02
C ILE A 155 9.72 2.39 7.19
N ALA A 156 9.20 2.97 6.10
CA ALA A 156 8.51 4.25 6.14
C ALA A 156 7.31 4.24 7.11
N CYS A 157 6.50 3.18 7.07
CA CYS A 157 5.34 3.02 7.96
C CYS A 157 5.77 2.89 9.43
N ILE A 158 6.80 2.10 9.73
CA ILE A 158 7.32 1.94 11.09
C ILE A 158 7.85 3.27 11.64
N LEU A 159 8.60 4.03 10.83
CA LEU A 159 9.12 5.34 11.21
C LEU A 159 8.00 6.36 11.48
N GLU A 160 6.87 6.28 10.76
CA GLU A 160 5.69 7.11 10.99
C GLU A 160 4.70 6.53 12.03
N ASN A 161 5.05 5.42 12.68
CA ASN A 161 4.17 4.70 13.60
C ASN A 161 2.78 4.39 12.99
N VAL A 162 2.79 3.99 11.72
CA VAL A 162 1.64 3.56 10.94
C VAL A 162 1.66 2.03 10.82
N PRO A 163 0.57 1.33 11.17
CA PRO A 163 0.47 -0.11 10.95
C PRO A 163 0.65 -0.46 9.47
N PHE A 164 1.52 -1.44 9.22
CA PHE A 164 1.78 -2.00 7.90
C PHE A 164 1.28 -3.44 7.84
N ILE A 165 0.50 -3.77 6.81
CA ILE A 165 -0.06 -5.09 6.56
C ILE A 165 0.50 -5.59 5.22
N ASN A 166 1.11 -6.78 5.23
CA ASN A 166 1.56 -7.48 4.02
C ASN A 166 0.66 -8.67 3.74
#